data_AF-A0A653HQ84-F1
#
_entry.id   AF-A0A653HQ84-F1
#
_cell.length_a   1.000
_cell.length_b   1.000
_cell.length_c   1.000
_cell.angle_alpha   90.00
_cell.angle_beta   90.00
_cell.angle_gamma   90.00
#
_symmetry.space_group_name_H-M   'P 1'
#
loop_
_entity.id
_entity.type
_entity.pdbx_description
1 polymer ?
#
loop_
_entity_poly.entity_id
_entity_poly.type
_entity_poly.pdbx_seq_one_letter_code
_entity_poly.pdbx_strand_id
1 'polypeptide(L)'
;MASNSLPMSQQMYFSTHNALRVNGENDVISTLFYEINGNRHISLLIFPFYDVQMLKRLLIKKLNLPGTVKVNDIIIFYKGIKLPNYRIISTYLDSPSRGEKKKKKKINKLYWAIKDINPNASIRVVDNKGHPPFFENILNDIKLAFKKNISPKLTMDGTGGTYLLFNAKKKVCSVFKPLDEEAFAPFNPRGYEGKMYQEGFRQGVLSGEGASREIAAYILDNTYNNFSSVPCTIMVEACNPHFNNKSKLKYIYNENTLKWKCGSLQEFIDSKETVGNYDCRQFSVRDTHKIGILDIRVMNLDRNDGNILVSPLKSIKDSCNQFFYRTNKSFGITEEDILKRIITIDKKPSRYSLIPIDHGLILPHIMNVSEMDLVWFDWPQTKVPFDNEELEVIFTFDPDKDAEKIRNKLVIREDCIRTMRVCTRLLQIGARMHLNLHEIAKISTRQNFDIESILENLVRDSIVQ
;
A
#
# COMPACT_ATOMS: atom_id res chain seq x y z
N MET A 1 50.81 28.71 40.28
CA MET A 1 49.49 28.62 39.62
C MET A 1 49.69 27.91 38.29
N ALA A 2 49.34 26.64 38.22
CA ALA A 2 49.54 25.80 37.04
C ALA A 2 48.34 25.98 36.08
N SER A 3 48.63 26.34 34.83
CA SER A 3 47.66 26.51 33.76
C SER A 3 47.17 25.14 33.26
N ASN A 4 45.90 24.84 33.50
CA ASN A 4 45.18 23.72 32.93
C ASN A 4 44.99 23.91 31.41
N SER A 5 45.86 23.30 30.60
CA SER A 5 45.57 23.02 29.19
C SER A 5 45.11 21.56 29.06
N LEU A 6 43.81 21.37 28.79
CA LEU A 6 43.24 20.08 28.38
C LEU A 6 43.98 19.57 27.13
N PRO A 7 44.50 18.33 27.10
CA PRO A 7 45.09 17.78 25.89
C PRO A 7 43.97 17.50 24.87
N MET A 8 43.97 18.27 23.77
CA MET A 8 43.20 17.94 22.57
C MET A 8 43.58 16.52 22.11
N SER A 9 42.60 15.61 22.09
CA SER A 9 42.80 14.27 21.53
C SER A 9 43.16 14.38 20.06
N GLN A 10 44.33 13.89 19.67
CA GLN A 10 44.72 13.72 18.27
C GLN A 10 43.61 12.97 17.53
N GLN A 11 42.90 13.68 16.65
CA GLN A 11 42.09 13.06 15.61
C GLN A 11 43.04 12.28 14.71
N MET A 12 43.18 10.98 14.97
CA MET A 12 43.92 10.06 14.12
C MET A 12 43.20 9.97 12.76
N TYR A 13 43.69 10.76 11.81
CA TYR A 13 43.33 10.70 10.41
C TYR A 13 43.86 9.37 9.84
N PHE A 14 43.03 8.32 9.86
CA PHE A 14 43.40 7.01 9.32
C PHE A 14 43.20 6.96 7.80
N SER A 15 44.24 7.39 7.08
CA SER A 15 44.40 7.21 5.63
C SER A 15 44.63 5.73 5.25
N THR A 16 44.33 5.39 4.00
CA THR A 16 44.52 4.09 3.32
C THR A 16 45.92 3.47 3.46
N HIS A 17 46.91 4.24 3.92
CA HIS A 17 48.28 3.78 4.15
C HIS A 17 48.43 2.66 5.20
N ASN A 18 47.52 2.51 6.17
CA ASN A 18 47.60 1.40 7.13
C ASN A 18 47.16 0.04 6.55
N ALA A 19 46.45 0.03 5.42
CA ALA A 19 46.14 -1.22 4.71
C ALA A 19 47.38 -1.87 4.08
N LEU A 20 48.45 -1.10 3.84
CA LEU A 20 49.70 -1.56 3.23
C LEU A 20 50.68 -2.20 4.23
N ARG A 21 50.40 -2.17 5.55
CA ARG A 21 51.23 -2.80 6.59
C ARG A 21 50.80 -4.22 6.95
N VAL A 22 49.78 -4.76 6.29
CA VAL A 22 49.19 -6.07 6.63
C VAL A 22 49.94 -7.19 5.89
N ASN A 23 50.81 -7.88 6.62
CA ASN A 23 51.50 -9.07 6.14
C ASN A 23 50.76 -10.34 6.64
N GLY A 24 50.05 -11.00 5.72
CA GLY A 24 49.56 -12.37 5.88
C GLY A 24 48.13 -12.52 6.42
N GLU A 25 47.48 -13.63 6.04
CA GLU A 25 46.09 -14.03 6.31
C GLU A 25 45.66 -14.09 7.80
N ASN A 26 46.52 -13.66 8.74
CA ASN A 26 46.35 -13.81 10.19
C ASN A 26 45.85 -12.53 10.91
N ASP A 27 45.66 -11.42 10.21
CA ASP A 27 45.31 -10.13 10.83
C ASP A 27 43.83 -9.74 10.72
N VAL A 28 42.94 -10.66 10.35
CA VAL A 28 41.49 -10.44 10.28
C VAL A 28 40.73 -11.22 11.37
N ILE A 29 39.79 -10.53 12.00
CA ILE A 29 38.95 -11.08 13.07
C ILE A 29 37.67 -11.64 12.43
N SER A 30 37.45 -12.95 12.55
CA SER A 30 36.16 -13.56 12.18
C SER A 30 35.09 -13.18 13.20
N THR A 31 34.07 -12.46 12.74
CA THR A 31 33.02 -11.90 13.57
C THR A 31 31.66 -12.23 13.00
N LEU A 32 30.76 -12.73 13.85
CA LEU A 32 29.38 -13.03 13.52
C LEU A 32 28.47 -11.93 14.06
N PHE A 33 27.72 -11.30 13.17
CA PHE A 33 26.74 -10.27 13.49
C PHE A 33 25.34 -10.87 13.52
N TYR A 34 24.64 -10.72 14.64
CA TYR A 34 23.24 -11.14 14.81
C TYR A 34 22.33 -9.93 14.94
N GLU A 35 21.23 -9.92 14.19
CA GLU A 35 20.20 -8.91 14.38
C GLU A 35 19.42 -9.18 15.68
N ILE A 36 19.22 -8.14 16.50
CA ILE A 36 18.35 -8.20 17.68
C ILE A 36 16.90 -8.14 17.20
N ASN A 37 16.07 -9.08 17.63
CA ASN A 37 14.64 -9.19 17.27
C ASN A 37 14.38 -9.36 15.76
N GLY A 38 15.35 -9.92 15.02
CA GLY A 38 15.23 -10.23 13.60
C GLY A 38 15.93 -11.54 13.24
N ASN A 39 15.79 -11.96 11.98
CA ASN A 39 16.33 -13.24 11.51
C ASN A 39 17.66 -13.09 10.76
N ARG A 40 18.12 -11.85 10.54
CA ARG A 40 19.32 -11.57 9.75
C ARG A 40 20.59 -11.81 10.56
N HIS A 41 21.54 -12.49 9.94
CA HIS A 41 22.87 -12.70 10.50
C HIS A 41 23.91 -12.76 9.39
N ILE A 42 25.14 -12.34 9.68
CA ILE A 42 26.24 -12.37 8.70
C ILE A 42 27.58 -12.59 9.39
N SER A 43 28.41 -13.45 8.80
CA SER A 43 29.81 -13.58 9.19
C SER A 43 30.67 -12.65 8.32
N LEU A 44 31.48 -11.81 8.97
CA LEU A 44 32.40 -10.89 8.32
C LEU A 44 33.81 -11.12 8.86
N LEU A 45 34.79 -11.11 7.94
CA LEU A 45 36.19 -10.92 8.28
C LEU A 45 36.44 -9.41 8.38
N ILE A 46 36.74 -8.94 9.59
CA ILE A 46 36.92 -7.52 9.88
C ILE A 46 38.35 -7.24 10.32
N PHE A 47 38.90 -6.10 9.90
CA PHE A 47 40.22 -5.70 10.33
C PHE A 47 40.16 -5.08 11.75
N PRO A 48 41.15 -5.35 12.62
CA PRO A 48 41.19 -4.83 13.99
C PRO A 48 41.11 -3.30 14.08
N PHE A 49 41.61 -2.60 13.06
CA PHE A 49 41.62 -1.14 12.98
C PHE A 49 40.31 -0.53 12.45
N TYR A 50 39.33 -1.34 12.04
CA TYR A 50 38.02 -0.81 11.64
C TYR A 50 37.32 -0.17 12.83
N ASP A 51 36.86 1.06 12.64
CA ASP A 51 35.95 1.69 13.56
C ASP A 51 34.53 1.10 13.43
N VAL A 52 33.73 1.29 14.47
CA VAL A 52 32.34 0.80 14.51
C VAL A 52 31.51 1.42 13.38
N GLN A 53 31.82 2.65 12.95
CA GLN A 53 31.17 3.28 11.79
C GLN A 53 31.42 2.53 10.48
N MET A 54 32.63 2.04 10.23
CA MET A 54 32.97 1.20 9.09
C MET A 54 32.22 -0.13 9.15
N LEU A 55 32.12 -0.76 10.33
CA LEU A 55 31.33 -1.98 10.52
C LEU A 55 29.86 -1.77 10.14
N LYS A 56 29.26 -0.64 10.55
CA LYS A 56 27.89 -0.28 10.16
C LYS A 56 27.74 -0.10 8.65
N ARG A 57 28.70 0.53 7.97
CA ARG A 57 28.72 0.64 6.49
C ARG A 57 28.79 -0.73 5.82
N LEU A 58 29.60 -1.64 6.36
CA LEU A 58 29.70 -3.02 5.87
C LEU A 58 28.38 -3.77 6.05
N LEU A 59 27.71 -3.64 7.20
CA LEU A 59 26.39 -4.25 7.43
C LEU A 59 25.35 -3.75 6.40
N ILE A 60 25.27 -2.43 6.17
CA ILE A 60 24.36 -1.86 5.16
C ILE A 60 24.60 -2.50 3.78
N LYS A 61 25.86 -2.54 3.36
CA LYS A 61 26.25 -3.07 2.04
C LYS A 61 26.05 -4.57 1.92
N LYS A 62 26.44 -5.35 2.94
CA LYS A 62 26.52 -6.82 2.86
C LYS A 62 25.21 -7.53 3.20
N LEU A 63 24.36 -6.94 4.04
CA LEU A 63 23.02 -7.46 4.33
C LEU A 63 21.96 -6.92 3.36
N ASN A 64 22.36 -6.17 2.33
CA ASN A 64 21.48 -5.49 1.39
C ASN A 64 20.33 -4.76 2.10
N LEU A 65 20.67 -4.01 3.16
CA LEU A 65 19.67 -3.27 3.93
C LEU A 65 19.00 -2.24 3.01
N PRO A 66 17.72 -1.89 3.25
CA PRO A 66 17.03 -0.89 2.45
C PRO A 66 17.91 0.36 2.29
N GLY A 67 18.05 0.89 1.07
CA GLY A 67 18.96 2.02 0.78
C GLY A 67 18.61 3.33 1.51
N THR A 68 17.54 3.31 2.30
CA THR A 68 17.12 4.37 3.20
C THR A 68 17.79 4.29 4.59
N VAL A 69 18.41 3.16 4.96
CA VAL A 69 19.14 2.96 6.23
C VAL A 69 20.51 3.64 6.15
N LYS A 70 20.79 4.53 7.10
CA LYS A 70 22.06 5.24 7.25
C LYS A 70 22.88 4.64 8.39
N VAL A 71 24.18 4.94 8.43
CA VAL A 71 25.10 4.49 9.50
C VAL A 71 24.55 4.83 10.90
N ASN A 72 24.02 6.03 11.09
CA ASN A 72 23.50 6.47 12.40
C ASN A 72 22.24 5.72 12.84
N ASP A 73 21.56 5.05 11.92
CA ASP A 73 20.38 4.24 12.23
C ASP A 73 20.77 2.85 12.74
N ILE A 74 22.02 2.43 12.60
CA ILE A 74 22.48 1.13 13.10
C ILE A 74 23.10 1.30 14.48
N ILE A 75 22.74 0.43 15.41
CA ILE A 75 23.37 0.28 16.72
C ILE A 75 24.04 -1.08 16.74
N ILE A 76 25.27 -1.14 17.27
CA ILE A 76 26.01 -2.38 17.45
C ILE A 76 26.29 -2.55 18.93
N PHE A 77 26.14 -3.77 19.42
CA PHE A 77 26.35 -4.19 20.80
C PHE A 77 27.37 -5.31 20.86
N TYR A 78 28.18 -5.29 21.91
CA TYR A 78 29.07 -6.39 22.28
C TYR A 78 28.99 -6.61 23.79
N LYS A 79 28.71 -7.84 24.22
CA LYS A 79 28.51 -8.19 25.65
C LYS A 79 27.54 -7.24 26.38
N GLY A 80 26.45 -6.86 25.72
CA GLY A 80 25.43 -5.95 26.28
C GLY A 80 25.78 -4.46 26.20
N ILE A 81 26.99 -4.08 25.78
CA ILE A 81 27.43 -2.69 25.72
C ILE A 81 27.26 -2.15 24.30
N LYS A 82 26.61 -0.99 24.17
CA LYS A 82 26.51 -0.24 22.90
C LYS A 82 27.86 0.32 22.49
N LEU A 83 28.28 0.04 21.27
CA LEU A 83 29.57 0.48 20.73
C LEU A 83 29.50 1.91 20.12
N PRO A 84 30.40 2.84 20.49
CA PRO A 84 30.48 4.18 19.90
C PRO A 84 31.07 4.15 18.47
N ASN A 85 30.56 4.99 17.57
CA ASN A 85 30.98 5.03 16.16
C ASN A 85 32.50 5.17 15.95
N TYR A 86 33.15 6.01 16.76
CA TYR A 86 34.57 6.39 16.61
C TYR A 86 35.55 5.36 17.20
N ARG A 87 35.07 4.33 17.91
CA ARG A 87 35.95 3.34 18.54
C ARG A 87 36.32 2.26 17.55
N ILE A 88 37.61 1.90 17.54
CA ILE A 88 38.14 0.77 16.77
C ILE A 88 37.72 -0.56 17.40
N ILE A 89 37.49 -1.57 16.57
CA ILE A 89 36.95 -2.86 17.03
C ILE A 89 37.95 -3.64 17.88
N SER A 90 39.25 -3.44 17.68
CA SER A 90 40.30 -4.01 18.54
C SER A 90 40.22 -3.57 20.00
N THR A 91 39.49 -2.49 20.31
CA THR A 91 39.20 -2.11 21.71
C THR A 91 38.27 -3.11 22.40
N TYR A 92 37.49 -3.87 21.64
CA TYR A 92 36.47 -4.80 22.15
C TYR A 92 36.78 -6.27 21.86
N LEU A 93 37.43 -6.53 20.72
CA LEU A 93 37.71 -7.86 20.23
C LEU A 93 39.21 -8.11 20.26
N ASP A 94 39.61 -9.14 21.00
CA ASP A 94 41.01 -9.57 21.04
C ASP A 94 41.42 -10.09 19.66
N SER A 95 42.56 -9.60 19.15
CA SER A 95 43.22 -10.24 18.00
C SER A 95 43.92 -11.52 18.49
N PRO A 96 43.92 -12.61 17.72
CA PRO A 96 44.64 -13.81 18.10
C PRO A 96 46.13 -13.47 18.29
N SER A 97 46.62 -13.59 19.52
CA SER A 97 48.01 -13.35 19.88
C SER A 97 48.92 -14.23 19.02
N ARG A 98 49.98 -13.66 18.46
CA ARG A 98 51.08 -14.42 17.83
C ARG A 98 51.73 -15.34 18.87
N GLY A 99 51.20 -16.53 19.07
CA GLY A 99 51.80 -17.52 19.98
C GLY A 99 50.89 -18.62 20.53
N GLU A 100 49.56 -18.43 20.62
CA GLU A 100 48.70 -19.46 21.21
C GLU A 100 48.26 -20.52 20.18
N LYS A 101 49.11 -21.55 19.99
CA LYS A 101 48.70 -22.78 19.32
C LYS A 101 47.64 -23.51 20.17
N LYS A 102 46.48 -23.78 19.56
CA LYS A 102 45.43 -24.74 20.01
C LYS A 102 44.46 -24.31 21.13
N LYS A 103 43.85 -23.13 21.07
CA LYS A 103 42.50 -22.91 21.64
C LYS A 103 41.48 -22.75 20.51
N LYS A 104 40.30 -23.38 20.62
CA LYS A 104 39.18 -23.26 19.67
C LYS A 104 39.02 -21.78 19.26
N LYS A 105 39.15 -21.46 17.96
CA LYS A 105 38.93 -20.10 17.43
C LYS A 105 37.61 -19.57 17.99
N LYS A 106 37.69 -18.64 18.94
CA LYS A 106 36.51 -18.08 19.61
C LYS A 106 35.85 -17.13 18.62
N ILE A 107 34.71 -17.52 18.08
CA ILE A 107 33.95 -16.68 17.15
C ILE A 107 33.37 -15.52 17.96
N ASN A 108 33.77 -14.31 17.60
CA ASN A 108 33.25 -13.10 18.22
C ASN A 108 31.82 -12.88 17.76
N LYS A 109 30.88 -12.77 18.71
CA LYS A 109 29.47 -12.48 18.43
C LYS A 109 29.18 -11.02 18.75
N LEU A 110 28.81 -10.25 17.74
CA LEU A 110 28.28 -8.92 17.89
C LEU A 110 26.78 -8.95 17.57
N TYR A 111 26.03 -8.10 18.26
CA TYR A 111 24.61 -7.94 18.01
C TYR A 111 24.39 -6.57 17.39
N TRP A 112 23.44 -6.46 16.48
CA TRP A 112 23.11 -5.18 15.87
C TRP A 112 21.61 -5.00 15.78
N ALA A 113 21.16 -3.76 15.75
CA ALA A 113 19.77 -3.41 15.59
C ALA A 113 19.65 -2.10 14.80
N ILE A 114 18.51 -1.90 14.16
CA ILE A 114 18.13 -0.57 13.69
C ILE A 114 17.60 0.19 14.91
N LYS A 115 18.13 1.39 15.16
CA LYS A 115 17.68 2.30 16.22
C LYS A 115 16.19 2.52 16.08
N ASP A 116 15.47 2.14 17.13
CA ASP A 116 14.04 2.38 17.24
C ASP A 116 13.80 3.60 18.11
N ILE A 117 13.38 4.71 17.50
CA ILE A 117 13.06 5.95 18.22
C ILE A 117 11.59 5.92 18.69
N ASN A 118 10.77 5.01 18.15
CA ASN A 118 9.37 4.88 18.48
C ASN A 118 8.98 3.40 18.56
N PRO A 119 9.43 2.68 19.62
CA PRO A 119 9.25 1.23 19.74
C PRO A 119 7.78 0.80 19.82
N ASN A 120 6.87 1.76 20.07
CA ASN A 120 5.45 1.50 20.19
C ASN A 120 4.70 1.67 18.85
N ALA A 121 5.33 2.23 17.81
CA ALA A 121 4.70 2.44 16.51
C ALA A 121 5.13 1.39 15.49
N SER A 122 4.17 0.72 14.88
CA SER A 122 4.44 -0.37 13.93
C SER A 122 3.23 -0.63 13.04
N ILE A 123 3.41 -1.53 12.08
CA ILE A 123 2.39 -2.00 11.16
C ILE A 123 2.58 -3.49 10.91
N ARG A 124 1.49 -4.24 10.81
CA ARG A 124 1.50 -5.68 10.54
C ARG A 124 0.29 -6.08 9.70
N VAL A 125 0.44 -7.14 8.91
CA VAL A 125 -0.67 -7.70 8.14
C VAL A 125 -1.54 -8.54 9.06
N VAL A 126 -2.87 -8.50 8.88
CA VAL A 126 -3.80 -9.33 9.65
C VAL A 126 -3.76 -10.79 9.19
N ASP A 127 -3.54 -11.02 7.90
CA ASP A 127 -3.39 -12.35 7.30
C ASP A 127 -2.04 -12.49 6.56
N ASN A 128 -1.18 -13.39 7.05
CA ASN A 128 0.14 -13.65 6.48
C ASN A 128 0.11 -14.37 5.10
N LYS A 129 -1.07 -14.71 4.57
CA LYS A 129 -1.21 -15.49 3.32
C LYS A 129 -2.16 -14.82 2.31
N GLY A 130 -1.85 -13.62 1.84
CA GLY A 130 -2.77 -12.97 0.90
C GLY A 130 -2.29 -11.81 0.04
N HIS A 131 -1.04 -11.36 0.13
CA HIS A 131 -0.60 -10.15 -0.57
C HIS A 131 0.61 -10.38 -1.51
N PRO A 132 0.75 -9.57 -2.58
CA PRO A 132 1.86 -9.69 -3.51
C PRO A 132 3.23 -9.48 -2.85
N PRO A 133 4.30 -10.18 -3.27
CA PRO A 133 5.63 -10.06 -2.66
C PRO A 133 6.20 -8.64 -2.63
N PHE A 134 5.87 -7.79 -3.60
CA PHE A 134 6.35 -6.41 -3.62
C PHE A 134 5.79 -5.58 -2.45
N PHE A 135 4.62 -5.96 -1.92
CA PHE A 135 3.95 -5.23 -0.85
C PHE A 135 4.67 -5.39 0.49
N GLU A 136 5.42 -6.49 0.69
CA GLU A 136 6.34 -6.63 1.83
C GLU A 136 7.42 -5.53 1.84
N ASN A 137 7.86 -5.05 0.67
CA ASN A 137 8.80 -3.95 0.61
C ASN A 137 8.18 -2.65 1.14
N ILE A 138 6.90 -2.39 0.81
CA ILE A 138 6.14 -1.24 1.29
C ILE A 138 5.99 -1.31 2.83
N LEU A 139 5.59 -2.47 3.36
CA LEU A 139 5.47 -2.69 4.81
C LEU A 139 6.79 -2.45 5.55
N ASN A 140 7.90 -2.95 5.00
CA ASN A 140 9.23 -2.74 5.57
C ASN A 140 9.66 -1.26 5.51
N ASP A 141 9.34 -0.55 4.43
CA ASP A 141 9.60 0.88 4.29
C ASP A 141 8.82 1.71 5.32
N ILE A 142 7.55 1.38 5.57
CA ILE A 142 6.71 2.03 6.59
C ILE A 142 7.26 1.76 7.99
N LYS A 143 7.56 0.50 8.33
CA LYS A 143 8.17 0.12 9.62
C LYS A 143 9.45 0.90 9.88
N LEU A 144 10.30 1.03 8.85
CA LEU A 144 11.54 1.78 8.95
C LEU A 144 11.30 3.29 9.10
N ALA A 145 10.28 3.84 8.45
CA ALA A 145 9.89 5.24 8.60
C ALA A 145 9.41 5.54 10.03
N PHE A 146 8.58 4.66 10.62
CA PHE A 146 8.12 4.78 12.00
C PHE A 146 9.27 4.74 13.00
N LYS A 147 10.23 3.82 12.83
CA LYS A 147 11.47 3.75 13.64
C LYS A 147 12.30 5.04 13.59
N LYS A 148 12.21 5.77 12.48
CA LYS A 148 12.87 7.07 12.25
C LYS A 148 12.02 8.27 12.66
N ASN A 149 10.91 8.05 13.34
CA ASN A 149 9.97 9.08 13.75
C ASN A 149 9.43 9.91 12.57
N ILE A 150 9.27 9.28 11.40
CA ILE A 150 8.56 9.87 10.27
C ILE A 150 7.09 9.52 10.44
N SER A 151 6.30 10.53 10.78
CA SER A 151 4.89 10.39 11.11
C SER A 151 4.01 10.16 9.88
N PRO A 152 2.95 9.34 10.00
CA PRO A 152 1.78 9.41 9.13
C PRO A 152 1.24 10.85 9.05
N LYS A 153 0.66 11.22 7.92
CA LYS A 153 -0.04 12.50 7.77
C LYS A 153 -1.50 12.27 7.40
N LEU A 154 -2.41 12.77 8.23
CA LEU A 154 -3.82 12.88 7.87
C LEU A 154 -3.94 13.79 6.65
N THR A 155 -4.73 13.39 5.66
CA THR A 155 -5.04 14.23 4.48
C THR A 155 -5.77 15.51 4.91
N MET A 156 -5.99 16.47 4.02
CA MET A 156 -6.87 17.60 4.31
C MET A 156 -8.33 17.30 3.96
N ASP A 157 -8.52 16.57 2.86
CA ASP A 157 -9.84 16.25 2.31
C ASP A 157 -10.40 14.91 2.85
N GLY A 158 -11.69 14.69 2.60
CA GLY A 158 -12.44 13.50 2.98
C GLY A 158 -13.12 13.60 4.35
N THR A 159 -14.03 12.66 4.60
CA THR A 159 -14.90 12.62 5.79
C THR A 159 -14.38 11.73 6.91
N GLY A 160 -13.40 10.88 6.63
CA GLY A 160 -12.78 9.93 7.58
C GLY A 160 -11.29 10.15 7.79
N GLY A 161 -10.70 9.28 8.60
CA GLY A 161 -9.25 9.18 8.79
C GLY A 161 -8.57 8.56 7.57
N THR A 162 -7.92 9.39 6.74
CA THR A 162 -7.09 8.93 5.63
C THR A 162 -5.66 9.40 5.84
N TYR A 163 -4.74 8.46 5.99
CA TYR A 163 -3.36 8.75 6.36
C TYR A 163 -2.38 8.38 5.24
N LEU A 164 -1.59 9.35 4.80
CA LEU A 164 -0.43 9.11 3.97
C LEU A 164 0.70 8.52 4.83
N LEU A 165 1.18 7.34 4.47
CA LEU A 165 2.35 6.72 5.09
C LEU A 165 3.57 6.87 4.20
N PHE A 166 4.72 7.05 4.84
CA PHE A 166 5.96 7.41 4.17
C PHE A 166 6.99 6.29 4.29
N ASN A 167 7.91 6.25 3.33
CA ASN A 167 9.17 5.54 3.51
C ASN A 167 10.19 6.39 4.27
N ALA A 168 11.36 5.82 4.55
CA ALA A 168 12.43 6.50 5.25
C ALA A 168 13.10 7.66 4.48
N LYS A 169 12.73 7.89 3.20
CA LYS A 169 13.08 9.09 2.41
C LYS A 169 12.00 10.18 2.46
N LYS A 170 10.96 10.02 3.29
CA LYS A 170 9.79 10.92 3.36
C LYS A 170 8.98 11.00 2.06
N LYS A 171 9.08 9.99 1.19
CA LYS A 171 8.17 9.83 0.05
C LYS A 171 6.96 9.01 0.48
N VAL A 172 5.78 9.38 0.01
CA VAL A 172 4.55 8.60 0.24
C VAL A 172 4.69 7.23 -0.42
N CYS A 173 4.26 6.18 0.26
CA CYS A 173 4.33 4.81 -0.23
C CYS A 173 3.00 4.06 -0.13
N SER A 174 2.10 4.49 0.75
CA SER A 174 0.78 3.91 0.90
C SER A 174 -0.19 4.89 1.54
N VAL A 175 -1.48 4.59 1.40
CA VAL A 175 -2.59 5.26 2.05
C VAL A 175 -3.23 4.28 3.03
N PHE A 176 -3.38 4.69 4.29
CA PHE A 176 -3.99 3.89 5.35
C PHE A 176 -5.30 4.52 5.81
N LYS A 177 -6.38 3.72 5.82
CA LYS A 177 -7.72 4.15 6.26
C LYS A 177 -8.18 3.25 7.42
N PRO A 178 -8.10 3.71 8.69
CA PRO A 178 -8.52 2.91 9.85
C PRO A 178 -10.05 2.78 9.93
N LEU A 179 -10.55 1.57 10.23
CA LEU A 179 -12.00 1.28 10.32
C LEU A 179 -12.69 2.17 11.35
N ASP A 180 -12.04 2.39 12.49
CA ASP A 180 -12.59 3.11 13.64
C ASP A 180 -12.54 4.64 13.48
N GLU A 181 -11.95 5.12 12.38
CA GLU A 181 -11.82 6.53 12.01
C GLU A 181 -12.62 6.90 10.76
N GLU A 182 -13.40 5.98 10.19
CA GLU A 182 -14.34 6.26 9.10
C GLU A 182 -15.39 7.32 9.51
N ALA A 183 -16.10 7.90 8.54
CA ALA A 183 -17.22 8.78 8.83
C ALA A 183 -18.24 8.03 9.72
N PHE A 184 -18.72 8.69 10.78
CA PHE A 184 -19.63 8.12 11.79
C PHE A 184 -19.05 6.97 12.61
N ALA A 185 -17.74 6.69 12.52
CA ALA A 185 -17.06 5.77 13.41
C ALA A 185 -16.68 6.45 14.74
N PRO A 186 -16.41 5.68 15.82
CA PRO A 186 -16.12 6.20 17.16
C PRO A 186 -14.97 7.18 17.30
N PHE A 187 -13.96 7.10 16.43
CA PHE A 187 -12.73 7.88 16.53
C PHE A 187 -12.47 8.67 15.24
N ASN A 188 -13.54 9.07 14.55
CA ASN A 188 -13.44 9.93 13.39
C ASN A 188 -12.66 11.24 13.72
N PRO A 189 -11.60 11.59 12.96
CA PRO A 189 -10.79 12.78 13.22
C PRO A 189 -11.36 14.07 12.62
N ARG A 190 -12.50 14.00 11.90
CA ARG A 190 -13.10 15.10 11.13
C ARG A 190 -14.35 15.71 11.76
N GLY A 191 -14.71 15.27 12.97
CA GLY A 191 -15.91 15.75 13.67
C GLY A 191 -17.19 14.99 13.33
N TYR A 192 -17.13 13.95 12.50
CA TYR A 192 -18.23 13.02 12.26
C TYR A 192 -18.14 11.81 13.21
N GLU A 193 -17.91 12.03 14.50
CA GLU A 193 -17.80 10.94 15.49
C GLU A 193 -19.18 10.27 15.70
N GLY A 194 -19.20 8.93 15.73
CA GLY A 194 -20.44 8.16 15.89
C GLY A 194 -20.24 6.79 16.55
N LYS A 195 -21.04 5.80 16.14
CA LYS A 195 -20.93 4.40 16.60
C LYS A 195 -20.48 3.52 15.44
N MET A 196 -19.73 2.45 15.73
CA MET A 196 -19.42 1.44 14.71
C MET A 196 -20.72 0.84 14.18
N TYR A 197 -20.73 0.52 12.88
CA TYR A 197 -21.86 -0.07 12.17
C TYR A 197 -23.11 0.82 12.15
N GLN A 198 -22.90 2.14 12.14
CA GLN A 198 -23.97 3.13 11.98
C GLN A 198 -24.11 3.49 10.49
N GLU A 199 -25.33 3.79 10.04
CA GLU A 199 -25.55 4.37 8.72
C GLU A 199 -24.82 5.72 8.57
N GLY A 200 -24.19 5.90 7.41
CA GLY A 200 -23.47 7.13 7.07
C GLY A 200 -24.25 8.05 6.14
N PHE A 201 -23.53 8.84 5.35
CA PHE A 201 -24.12 9.74 4.34
C PHE A 201 -24.87 8.98 3.25
N ARG A 202 -24.43 7.75 2.96
CA ARG A 202 -25.07 6.84 2.02
C ARG A 202 -25.64 5.66 2.78
N GLN A 203 -26.91 5.38 2.53
CA GLN A 203 -27.51 4.11 2.93
C GLN A 203 -26.81 2.95 2.19
N GLY A 204 -26.94 1.74 2.71
CA GLY A 204 -26.34 0.58 2.04
C GLY A 204 -24.95 0.19 2.58
N VAL A 205 -24.20 1.12 3.19
CA VAL A 205 -22.86 0.88 3.76
C VAL A 205 -22.79 1.46 5.18
N LEU A 206 -22.32 0.66 6.14
CA LEU A 206 -22.21 1.08 7.53
C LEU A 206 -20.78 1.54 7.87
N SER A 207 -20.65 2.42 8.87
CA SER A 207 -19.36 2.86 9.38
C SER A 207 -18.50 1.67 9.87
N GLY A 208 -17.25 1.64 9.45
CA GLY A 208 -16.31 0.55 9.74
C GLY A 208 -16.36 -0.61 8.75
N GLU A 209 -17.25 -0.58 7.74
CA GLU A 209 -17.27 -1.56 6.65
C GLU A 209 -16.39 -1.16 5.45
N GLY A 210 -15.91 0.10 5.38
CA GLY A 210 -15.22 0.65 4.22
C GLY A 210 -13.90 -0.05 3.89
N ALA A 211 -13.10 -0.37 4.91
CA ALA A 211 -11.82 -1.05 4.71
C ALA A 211 -11.96 -2.42 4.00
N SER A 212 -12.96 -3.23 4.38
CA SER A 212 -13.24 -4.51 3.72
C SER A 212 -13.61 -4.31 2.24
N ARG A 213 -14.32 -3.23 1.91
CA ARG A 213 -14.78 -2.90 0.56
C ARG A 213 -13.62 -2.44 -0.33
N GLU A 214 -12.69 -1.66 0.20
CA GLU A 214 -11.45 -1.30 -0.49
C GLU A 214 -10.64 -2.54 -0.89
N ILE A 215 -10.56 -3.54 0.01
CA ILE A 215 -9.87 -4.80 -0.27
C ILE A 215 -10.67 -5.66 -1.25
N ALA A 216 -12.00 -5.67 -1.15
CA ALA A 216 -12.87 -6.39 -2.08
C ALA A 216 -12.67 -5.90 -3.51
N ALA A 217 -12.61 -4.58 -3.73
CA ALA A 217 -12.34 -4.00 -5.04
C ALA A 217 -11.04 -4.55 -5.64
N TYR A 218 -9.95 -4.56 -4.86
CA TYR A 218 -8.67 -5.11 -5.31
C TYR A 218 -8.74 -6.63 -5.57
N ILE A 219 -9.35 -7.42 -4.68
CA ILE A 219 -9.49 -8.87 -4.88
C ILE A 219 -10.28 -9.19 -6.15
N LEU A 220 -11.38 -8.48 -6.36
CA LEU A 220 -12.27 -8.63 -7.50
C LEU A 220 -11.61 -8.20 -8.80
N ASP A 221 -10.74 -7.18 -8.79
CA ASP A 221 -9.99 -6.76 -9.97
C ASP A 221 -8.81 -7.68 -10.26
N ASN A 222 -8.00 -8.00 -9.25
CA ASN A 222 -6.81 -8.83 -9.36
C ASN A 222 -7.14 -10.27 -9.80
N THR A 223 -8.33 -10.78 -9.49
CA THR A 223 -8.81 -12.09 -9.99
C THR A 223 -8.85 -12.14 -11.52
N TYR A 224 -9.11 -11.01 -12.16
CA TYR A 224 -9.24 -10.86 -13.61
C TYR A 224 -8.08 -10.04 -14.17
N ASN A 225 -6.85 -10.39 -13.76
CA ASN A 225 -5.60 -9.79 -14.22
C ASN A 225 -5.48 -8.29 -13.97
N ASN A 226 -6.16 -7.78 -12.93
CA ASN A 226 -6.09 -6.38 -12.52
C ASN A 226 -6.52 -5.42 -13.66
N PHE A 227 -7.56 -5.84 -14.40
CA PHE A 227 -8.09 -5.19 -15.60
C PHE A 227 -8.42 -3.71 -15.38
N SER A 228 -9.10 -3.39 -14.28
CA SER A 228 -9.57 -2.05 -13.92
C SER A 228 -8.47 -1.18 -13.32
N SER A 229 -7.30 -1.76 -13.06
CA SER A 229 -6.13 -1.09 -12.51
C SER A 229 -6.30 -0.63 -11.05
N VAL A 230 -7.07 -1.36 -10.24
CA VAL A 230 -7.21 -1.05 -8.81
C VAL A 230 -5.85 -1.22 -8.11
N PRO A 231 -5.34 -0.21 -7.38
CA PRO A 231 -4.10 -0.35 -6.64
C PRO A 231 -4.19 -1.45 -5.57
N CYS A 232 -3.08 -2.15 -5.35
CA CYS A 232 -3.00 -3.24 -4.38
C CYS A 232 -3.43 -2.74 -3.01
N THR A 233 -4.46 -3.38 -2.45
CA THR A 233 -5.03 -3.02 -1.15
C THR A 233 -5.10 -4.25 -0.26
N ILE A 234 -4.61 -4.13 0.96
CA ILE A 234 -4.57 -5.23 1.93
C ILE A 234 -5.12 -4.80 3.30
N MET A 235 -5.51 -5.77 4.13
CA MET A 235 -5.86 -5.51 5.53
C MET A 235 -4.60 -5.48 6.41
N VAL A 236 -4.46 -4.43 7.21
CA VAL A 236 -3.37 -4.31 8.18
C VAL A 236 -3.89 -3.82 9.53
N GLU A 237 -3.09 -4.04 10.55
CA GLU A 237 -3.15 -3.27 11.79
C GLU A 237 -1.95 -2.33 11.87
N ALA A 238 -2.19 -1.08 12.22
CA ALA A 238 -1.14 -0.10 12.44
C ALA A 238 -1.36 0.63 13.78
N CYS A 239 -0.26 0.98 14.45
CA CYS A 239 -0.26 1.82 15.64
C CYS A 239 0.74 2.96 15.46
N ASN A 240 0.31 4.19 15.74
CA ASN A 240 1.15 5.37 15.67
C ASN A 240 0.57 6.50 16.53
N PRO A 241 1.39 7.35 17.18
CA PRO A 241 0.88 8.49 17.95
C PRO A 241 0.04 9.49 17.16
N HIS A 242 0.22 9.56 15.83
CA HIS A 242 -0.46 10.51 14.96
C HIS A 242 -1.83 10.02 14.46
N PHE A 243 -2.22 8.79 14.79
CA PHE A 243 -3.60 8.33 14.60
C PHE A 243 -4.49 8.85 15.73
N ASN A 244 -5.82 8.76 15.57
CA ASN A 244 -6.74 9.17 16.61
C ASN A 244 -6.82 8.12 17.73
N ASN A 245 -5.93 8.23 18.72
CA ASN A 245 -5.79 7.29 19.83
C ASN A 245 -6.73 7.58 21.03
N LYS A 246 -7.75 8.45 20.87
CA LYS A 246 -8.71 8.75 21.96
C LYS A 246 -9.28 7.46 22.58
N SER A 247 -9.57 7.48 23.89
CA SER A 247 -10.20 6.36 24.59
C SER A 247 -11.59 6.74 25.09
N LYS A 248 -12.55 5.82 24.94
CA LYS A 248 -13.91 5.95 25.51
C LYS A 248 -13.93 5.64 27.02
N LEU A 249 -12.89 4.98 27.55
CA LEU A 249 -12.80 4.62 28.96
C LEU A 249 -12.36 5.85 29.78
N LYS A 250 -13.34 6.62 30.27
CA LYS A 250 -13.14 7.82 31.11
C LYS A 250 -12.35 7.58 32.41
N TYR A 251 -12.14 6.32 32.82
CA TYR A 251 -11.55 5.96 34.11
C TYR A 251 -10.14 5.36 34.04
N ILE A 252 -9.55 5.22 32.85
CA ILE A 252 -8.16 4.78 32.72
C ILE A 252 -7.28 6.01 32.50
N TYR A 253 -6.83 6.59 33.61
CA TYR A 253 -6.01 7.82 33.63
C TYR A 253 -4.60 7.67 33.01
N ASN A 254 -4.19 6.46 32.57
CA ASN A 254 -2.81 6.17 32.19
C ASN A 254 -2.63 5.24 30.97
N GLU A 255 -3.58 5.17 30.02
CA GLU A 255 -3.29 4.50 28.74
C GLU A 255 -2.56 5.45 27.78
N ASN A 256 -1.26 5.68 28.06
CA ASN A 256 -0.29 6.15 27.06
C ASN A 256 0.06 5.05 26.03
N THR A 257 -0.79 4.03 25.89
CA THR A 257 -0.59 2.90 24.99
C THR A 257 -1.17 3.23 23.63
N LEU A 258 -0.32 3.21 22.60
CA LEU A 258 -0.76 3.35 21.22
C LEU A 258 -1.73 2.22 20.88
N LYS A 259 -2.85 2.56 20.25
CA LYS A 259 -3.84 1.58 19.82
C LYS A 259 -3.45 1.00 18.48
N TRP A 260 -3.55 -0.32 18.37
CA TRP A 260 -3.55 -0.98 17.08
C TRP A 260 -4.91 -0.75 16.44
N LYS A 261 -4.89 -0.13 15.27
CA LYS A 261 -6.07 0.16 14.47
C LYS A 261 -6.04 -0.73 13.26
N CYS A 262 -7.10 -1.50 13.05
CA CYS A 262 -7.31 -2.23 11.82
C CYS A 262 -7.69 -1.23 10.71
N GLY A 263 -7.27 -1.47 9.48
CA GLY A 263 -7.49 -0.57 8.36
C GLY A 263 -7.13 -1.17 7.00
N SER A 264 -7.67 -0.59 5.94
CA SER A 264 -7.18 -0.86 4.59
C SER A 264 -5.87 -0.10 4.37
N LEU A 265 -4.91 -0.78 3.73
CA LEU A 265 -3.64 -0.22 3.31
C LEU A 265 -3.53 -0.39 1.81
N GLN A 266 -3.67 0.71 1.08
CA GLN A 266 -3.55 0.75 -0.36
C GLN A 266 -2.16 1.29 -0.74
N GLU A 267 -1.51 0.69 -1.72
CA GLU A 267 -0.27 1.26 -2.26
C GLU A 267 -0.53 2.68 -2.80
N PHE A 268 0.46 3.55 -2.67
CA PHE A 268 0.36 4.90 -3.22
C PHE A 268 0.77 4.91 -4.69
N ILE A 269 -0.08 5.44 -5.55
CA ILE A 269 0.25 5.67 -6.95
C ILE A 269 0.68 7.13 -7.15
N ASP A 270 1.92 7.30 -7.61
CA ASP A 270 2.44 8.59 -8.06
C ASP A 270 1.70 9.00 -9.33
N SER A 271 0.69 9.85 -9.17
CA SER A 271 -0.17 10.37 -10.22
C SER A 271 0.03 11.87 -10.34
N LYS A 272 -0.34 12.44 -11.49
CA LYS A 272 -0.17 13.87 -11.72
C LYS A 272 -1.24 14.67 -11.00
N GLU A 273 -2.50 14.28 -11.17
CA GLU A 273 -3.70 14.93 -10.63
C GLU A 273 -4.90 13.96 -10.72
N THR A 274 -6.10 14.39 -10.28
CA THR A 274 -7.37 13.69 -10.48
C THR A 274 -8.06 14.08 -11.80
N VAL A 275 -9.10 13.33 -12.23
CA VAL A 275 -9.78 13.60 -13.51
C VAL A 275 -10.53 14.92 -13.56
N GLY A 276 -10.91 15.51 -12.41
CA GLY A 276 -11.61 16.80 -12.34
C GLY A 276 -10.82 17.97 -12.94
N ASN A 277 -9.50 17.81 -13.10
CA ASN A 277 -8.60 18.81 -13.69
C ASN A 277 -8.37 18.63 -15.21
N TYR A 278 -9.11 17.73 -15.88
CA TYR A 278 -8.92 17.41 -17.30
C TYR A 278 -10.24 17.33 -18.07
N ASP A 279 -10.18 17.66 -19.36
CA ASP A 279 -11.25 17.29 -20.30
C ASP A 279 -11.29 15.77 -20.47
N CYS A 280 -12.47 15.17 -20.21
CA CYS A 280 -12.73 13.75 -20.36
C CYS A 280 -12.31 13.19 -21.73
N ARG A 281 -12.37 13.97 -22.82
CA ARG A 281 -12.01 13.54 -24.18
C ARG A 281 -10.54 13.17 -24.35
N GLN A 282 -9.69 13.58 -23.41
CA GLN A 282 -8.27 13.23 -23.39
C GLN A 282 -8.02 11.78 -22.94
N PHE A 283 -9.02 11.14 -22.35
CA PHE A 283 -8.91 9.77 -21.85
C PHE A 283 -9.30 8.74 -22.90
N SER A 284 -8.62 7.60 -22.85
CA SER A 284 -8.92 6.48 -23.75
C SER A 284 -10.31 5.91 -23.46
N VAL A 285 -10.97 5.39 -24.50
CA VAL A 285 -12.28 4.71 -24.35
C VAL A 285 -12.16 3.56 -23.34
N ARG A 286 -11.09 2.76 -23.49
CA ARG A 286 -10.81 1.61 -22.64
C ARG A 286 -10.61 1.96 -21.17
N ASP A 287 -9.91 3.05 -20.86
CA ASP A 287 -9.73 3.47 -19.46
C ASP A 287 -11.04 3.92 -18.81
N THR A 288 -11.94 4.55 -19.56
CA THR A 288 -13.29 4.84 -19.07
C THR A 288 -14.08 3.55 -18.88
N HIS A 289 -14.06 2.66 -19.87
CA HIS A 289 -14.78 1.39 -19.84
C HIS A 289 -14.36 0.50 -18.69
N LYS A 290 -13.05 0.30 -18.46
CA LYS A 290 -12.57 -0.57 -17.37
C LYS A 290 -13.04 -0.09 -15.98
N ILE A 291 -13.11 1.22 -15.77
CA ILE A 291 -13.59 1.81 -14.50
C ILE A 291 -15.10 1.62 -14.39
N GLY A 292 -15.86 1.96 -15.44
CA GLY A 292 -17.31 1.81 -15.43
C GLY A 292 -17.79 0.37 -15.30
N ILE A 293 -17.09 -0.57 -15.95
CA ILE A 293 -17.31 -2.03 -15.80
C ILE A 293 -17.17 -2.45 -14.33
N LEU A 294 -16.09 -2.03 -13.67
CA LEU A 294 -15.89 -2.32 -12.26
C LEU A 294 -16.97 -1.67 -11.39
N ASP A 295 -17.21 -0.38 -11.57
CA ASP A 295 -18.15 0.41 -10.76
C ASP A 295 -19.59 -0.12 -10.86
N ILE A 296 -20.05 -0.52 -12.05
CA ILE A 296 -21.35 -1.21 -12.21
C ILE A 296 -21.31 -2.55 -11.48
N ARG A 297 -20.28 -3.38 -11.74
CA ARG A 297 -20.16 -4.73 -11.15
C ARG A 297 -20.22 -4.71 -9.62
N VAL A 298 -19.61 -3.70 -9.00
CA VAL A 298 -19.58 -3.56 -7.54
C VAL A 298 -20.61 -2.59 -6.99
N MET A 299 -21.45 -1.97 -7.83
CA MET A 299 -22.41 -0.94 -7.43
C MET A 299 -21.75 0.16 -6.59
N ASN A 300 -20.88 0.94 -7.22
CA ASN A 300 -20.17 2.03 -6.55
C ASN A 300 -21.10 3.24 -6.31
N LEU A 301 -21.24 3.66 -5.05
CA LEU A 301 -22.12 4.76 -4.66
C LEU A 301 -21.48 6.16 -4.75
N ASP A 302 -20.19 6.27 -5.04
CA ASP A 302 -19.45 7.54 -4.94
C ASP A 302 -18.25 7.58 -5.89
N ARG A 303 -18.43 7.32 -7.19
CA ARG A 303 -17.36 7.54 -8.17
C ARG A 303 -17.35 9.01 -8.61
N ASN A 304 -16.84 9.90 -7.77
CA ASN A 304 -16.62 11.29 -8.13
C ASN A 304 -15.26 11.53 -8.85
N ASP A 305 -15.02 12.76 -9.29
CA ASP A 305 -13.83 13.17 -10.03
C ASP A 305 -12.52 13.08 -9.22
N GLY A 306 -12.60 13.20 -7.89
CA GLY A 306 -11.51 12.98 -6.96
C GLY A 306 -11.08 11.51 -6.83
N ASN A 307 -11.97 10.58 -7.20
CA ASN A 307 -11.77 9.13 -7.02
C ASN A 307 -11.14 8.45 -8.24
N ILE A 308 -10.73 9.20 -9.26
CA ILE A 308 -9.99 8.68 -10.42
C ILE A 308 -8.71 9.48 -10.60
N LEU A 309 -7.57 8.81 -10.47
CA LEU A 309 -6.25 9.40 -10.68
C LEU A 309 -5.87 9.39 -12.16
N VAL A 310 -5.19 10.46 -12.58
CA VAL A 310 -4.62 10.63 -13.92
C VAL A 310 -3.10 10.44 -13.82
N SER A 311 -2.59 9.35 -14.39
CA SER A 311 -1.15 9.08 -14.46
C SER A 311 -0.63 9.30 -15.89
N PRO A 312 0.46 10.07 -16.10
CA PRO A 312 1.03 10.28 -17.43
C PRO A 312 1.62 8.99 -18.01
N LEU A 313 1.28 8.69 -19.26
CA LEU A 313 1.97 7.68 -20.06
C LEU A 313 3.29 8.28 -20.55
N LYS A 314 4.40 7.97 -19.88
CA LYS A 314 5.73 8.52 -20.23
C LYS A 314 6.31 7.89 -21.51
N SER A 315 5.85 6.70 -21.88
CA SER A 315 6.21 5.98 -23.11
C SER A 315 5.14 4.93 -23.47
N ILE A 316 5.12 4.46 -24.72
CA ILE A 316 4.29 3.32 -25.18
C ILE A 316 4.61 2.04 -24.37
N LYS A 317 5.82 1.92 -23.83
CA LYS A 317 6.21 0.82 -22.92
C LYS A 317 5.59 0.95 -21.53
N ASP A 318 5.21 2.14 -21.08
CA ASP A 318 4.54 2.32 -19.78
C ASP A 318 3.09 1.84 -19.82
N SER A 319 2.41 1.97 -20.96
CA SER A 319 1.11 1.32 -21.21
C SER A 319 1.22 -0.21 -21.21
N CYS A 320 2.36 -0.79 -21.64
CA CYS A 320 2.62 -2.22 -21.49
C CYS A 320 2.85 -2.59 -20.02
N ASN A 321 3.66 -1.81 -19.32
CA ASN A 321 4.12 -2.13 -17.96
C ASN A 321 3.00 -2.09 -16.92
N GLN A 322 1.97 -1.23 -17.06
CA GLN A 322 0.80 -1.27 -16.16
C GLN A 322 0.07 -2.62 -16.20
N PHE A 323 0.06 -3.32 -17.35
CA PHE A 323 -0.50 -4.66 -17.50
C PHE A 323 0.53 -5.78 -17.18
N PHE A 324 1.82 -5.58 -17.50
CA PHE A 324 2.86 -6.59 -17.31
C PHE A 324 3.39 -6.71 -15.88
N TYR A 325 3.37 -5.62 -15.08
CA TYR A 325 3.93 -5.65 -13.71
C TYR A 325 3.18 -6.58 -12.75
N ARG A 326 2.04 -7.17 -13.16
CA ARG A 326 1.22 -8.03 -12.29
C ARG A 326 0.93 -9.42 -12.84
N THR A 327 1.11 -9.67 -14.13
CA THR A 327 0.64 -10.92 -14.75
C THR A 327 1.72 -11.94 -15.08
N ASN A 328 3.03 -11.62 -15.01
CA ASN A 328 4.15 -12.53 -15.33
C ASN A 328 4.02 -13.31 -16.67
N LYS A 329 3.06 -12.96 -17.53
CA LYS A 329 2.82 -13.58 -18.82
C LYS A 329 3.16 -12.57 -19.91
N SER A 330 4.32 -12.77 -20.55
CA SER A 330 4.63 -12.08 -21.80
C SER A 330 3.81 -12.71 -22.93
N PHE A 331 2.62 -12.19 -23.20
CA PHE A 331 2.04 -12.40 -24.53
C PHE A 331 2.73 -11.45 -25.51
N GLY A 332 2.95 -11.90 -26.75
CA GLY A 332 3.57 -11.13 -27.82
C GLY A 332 2.65 -10.01 -28.32
N ILE A 333 2.43 -9.00 -27.48
CA ILE A 333 1.60 -7.84 -27.77
C ILE A 333 2.35 -6.93 -28.75
N THR A 334 1.71 -6.59 -29.87
CA THR A 334 2.29 -5.71 -30.89
C THR A 334 2.12 -4.24 -30.48
N GLU A 335 2.93 -3.32 -31.04
CA GLU A 335 2.72 -1.87 -30.84
C GLU A 335 1.33 -1.41 -31.28
N GLU A 336 0.76 -2.07 -32.28
CA GLU A 336 -0.58 -1.78 -32.78
C GLU A 336 -1.67 -2.12 -31.74
N ASP A 337 -1.52 -3.23 -31.02
CA ASP A 337 -2.44 -3.63 -29.94
C ASP A 337 -2.39 -2.64 -28.76
N ILE A 338 -1.20 -2.14 -28.44
CA ILE A 338 -1.02 -1.14 -27.38
C ILE A 338 -1.67 0.18 -27.78
N LEU A 339 -1.46 0.62 -29.02
CA LEU A 339 -2.08 1.83 -29.55
C LEU A 339 -3.60 1.73 -29.51
N LYS A 340 -4.18 0.59 -29.91
CA LYS A 340 -5.64 0.35 -29.84
C LYS A 340 -6.21 0.58 -28.44
N ARG A 341 -5.48 0.16 -27.39
CA ARG A 341 -5.92 0.30 -25.99
C ARG A 341 -5.87 1.72 -25.44
N ILE A 342 -5.11 2.63 -26.06
CA ILE A 342 -4.96 4.00 -25.58
C ILE A 342 -5.68 5.03 -26.47
N ILE A 343 -6.53 4.60 -27.41
CA ILE A 343 -7.24 5.51 -28.31
C ILE A 343 -8.36 6.28 -27.57
N THR A 344 -8.40 7.59 -27.77
CA THR A 344 -9.48 8.49 -27.32
C THR A 344 -10.66 8.50 -28.30
N ILE A 345 -11.77 9.13 -27.90
CA ILE A 345 -12.93 9.32 -28.77
C ILE A 345 -12.61 10.08 -30.07
N ASP A 346 -11.56 10.91 -30.05
CA ASP A 346 -11.07 11.68 -31.20
C ASP A 346 -10.10 10.89 -32.09
N LYS A 347 -10.00 9.57 -31.90
CA LYS A 347 -9.09 8.66 -32.62
C LYS A 347 -7.62 9.04 -32.51
N LYS A 348 -7.23 9.63 -31.37
CA LYS A 348 -5.85 10.01 -31.05
C LYS A 348 -5.34 9.17 -29.88
N PRO A 349 -4.03 8.91 -29.78
CA PRO A 349 -3.49 8.24 -28.60
C PRO A 349 -3.60 9.16 -27.38
N SER A 350 -4.16 8.63 -26.29
CA SER A 350 -4.16 9.23 -24.97
C SER A 350 -2.73 9.38 -24.46
N ARG A 351 -2.50 10.43 -23.67
CA ARG A 351 -1.25 10.65 -22.92
C ARG A 351 -1.36 10.22 -21.46
N TYR A 352 -2.50 9.64 -21.09
CA TYR A 352 -2.89 9.39 -19.72
C TYR A 352 -3.47 7.98 -19.57
N SER A 353 -3.21 7.39 -18.41
CA SER A 353 -3.91 6.21 -17.90
C SER A 353 -4.75 6.60 -16.69
N LEU A 354 -5.94 6.01 -16.57
CA LEU A 354 -6.81 6.22 -15.41
C LEU A 354 -6.66 5.10 -14.38
N ILE A 355 -6.68 5.47 -13.10
CA ILE A 355 -6.52 4.56 -11.97
C ILE A 355 -7.64 4.84 -10.96
N PRO A 356 -8.60 3.92 -10.77
CA PRO A 356 -9.65 4.10 -9.78
C PRO A 356 -9.10 3.88 -8.37
N ILE A 357 -9.47 4.76 -7.45
CA ILE A 357 -9.17 4.66 -6.02
C ILE A 357 -10.43 4.84 -5.19
N ASP A 358 -10.34 4.73 -3.87
CA ASP A 358 -11.45 5.02 -2.95
C ASP A 358 -12.72 4.20 -3.20
N HIS A 359 -12.66 2.91 -2.90
CA HIS A 359 -13.77 1.98 -3.04
C HIS A 359 -14.46 1.73 -1.68
N GLY A 360 -14.42 2.67 -0.75
CA GLY A 360 -15.04 2.51 0.57
C GLY A 360 -16.57 2.35 0.52
N LEU A 361 -17.21 2.82 -0.55
CA LEU A 361 -18.68 2.86 -0.72
C LEU A 361 -19.19 1.95 -1.85
N ILE A 362 -18.54 0.81 -2.07
CA ILE A 362 -19.01 -0.23 -3.00
C ILE A 362 -19.77 -1.36 -2.29
N LEU A 363 -20.44 -2.22 -3.06
CA LEU A 363 -21.18 -3.41 -2.62
C LEU A 363 -22.29 -3.09 -1.59
N PRO A 364 -23.10 -2.04 -1.75
CA PRO A 364 -24.14 -1.72 -0.78
C PRO A 364 -25.27 -2.75 -0.80
N HIS A 365 -25.99 -2.87 0.32
CA HIS A 365 -27.24 -3.64 0.35
C HIS A 365 -28.46 -2.88 -0.19
N ILE A 366 -28.34 -1.56 -0.35
CA ILE A 366 -29.35 -0.65 -0.93
C ILE A 366 -28.72 -0.03 -2.19
N MET A 367 -29.37 -0.15 -3.35
CA MET A 367 -28.80 0.22 -4.66
C MET A 367 -29.25 1.62 -5.12
N ASN A 368 -29.11 2.62 -4.25
CA ASN A 368 -29.58 3.99 -4.52
C ASN A 368 -28.55 4.89 -5.21
N VAL A 369 -27.73 4.33 -6.11
CA VAL A 369 -26.77 5.10 -6.91
C VAL A 369 -27.50 5.97 -7.93
N SER A 370 -27.12 7.24 -8.02
CA SER A 370 -27.64 8.19 -9.01
C SER A 370 -26.65 8.36 -10.17
N GLU A 371 -27.14 8.78 -11.34
CA GLU A 371 -26.30 9.19 -12.48
C GLU A 371 -25.24 10.22 -12.07
N MET A 372 -25.60 11.13 -11.15
CA MET A 372 -24.68 12.18 -10.64
C MET A 372 -23.58 11.65 -9.72
N ASP A 373 -23.72 10.43 -9.19
CA ASP A 373 -22.72 9.82 -8.32
C ASP A 373 -21.55 9.21 -9.11
N LEU A 374 -21.70 9.11 -10.43
CA LEU A 374 -20.74 8.50 -11.35
C LEU A 374 -20.23 9.57 -12.32
N VAL A 375 -19.05 10.13 -12.05
CA VAL A 375 -18.44 11.21 -12.85
C VAL A 375 -18.33 10.85 -14.33
N TRP A 376 -18.13 9.58 -14.66
CA TRP A 376 -17.96 9.09 -16.01
C TRP A 376 -19.28 8.87 -16.77
N PHE A 377 -20.43 8.94 -16.10
CA PHE A 377 -21.72 8.49 -16.65
C PHE A 377 -22.03 9.08 -18.03
N ASP A 378 -21.89 10.39 -18.17
CA ASP A 378 -22.21 11.14 -19.39
C ASP A 378 -21.05 11.33 -20.36
N TRP A 379 -19.84 10.84 -20.02
CA TRP A 379 -18.69 10.97 -20.90
C TRP A 379 -18.96 10.33 -22.26
N PRO A 380 -18.47 10.91 -23.38
CA PRO A 380 -18.76 10.37 -24.71
C PRO A 380 -18.21 8.95 -24.91
N GLN A 381 -17.15 8.58 -24.17
CA GLN A 381 -16.58 7.24 -24.18
C GLN A 381 -17.60 6.16 -23.80
N THR A 382 -18.49 6.41 -22.82
CA THR A 382 -19.42 5.38 -22.32
C THR A 382 -20.47 4.95 -23.35
N LYS A 383 -20.65 5.75 -24.40
CA LYS A 383 -21.58 5.51 -25.50
C LYS A 383 -20.93 4.72 -26.65
N VAL A 384 -19.64 4.39 -26.53
CA VAL A 384 -18.92 3.54 -27.49
C VAL A 384 -19.19 2.07 -27.14
N PRO A 385 -19.42 1.18 -28.13
CA PRO A 385 -19.54 -0.26 -27.87
C PRO A 385 -18.29 -0.84 -27.20
N PHE A 386 -18.47 -1.88 -26.39
CA PHE A 386 -17.35 -2.63 -25.82
C PHE A 386 -16.49 -3.27 -26.91
N ASP A 387 -15.17 -3.28 -26.70
CA ASP A 387 -14.24 -4.02 -27.55
C ASP A 387 -14.22 -5.53 -27.22
N ASN A 388 -13.60 -6.34 -28.09
CA ASN A 388 -13.57 -7.80 -27.90
C ASN A 388 -12.84 -8.23 -26.62
N GLU A 389 -11.82 -7.50 -26.19
CA GLU A 389 -11.08 -7.84 -24.96
C GLU A 389 -11.91 -7.48 -23.73
N GLU A 390 -12.65 -6.37 -23.77
CA GLU A 390 -13.58 -5.96 -22.72
C GLU A 390 -14.73 -6.97 -22.58
N LEU A 391 -15.31 -7.41 -23.70
CA LEU A 391 -16.33 -8.45 -23.72
C LEU A 391 -15.80 -9.79 -23.18
N GLU A 392 -14.59 -10.19 -23.57
CA GLU A 392 -13.96 -11.40 -23.04
C GLU A 392 -13.84 -11.32 -21.51
N VAL A 393 -13.36 -10.20 -20.97
CA VAL A 393 -13.27 -9.99 -19.52
C VAL A 393 -14.66 -10.07 -18.86
N ILE A 394 -15.66 -9.35 -19.38
CA ILE A 394 -17.03 -9.35 -18.82
C ILE A 394 -17.62 -10.76 -18.74
N PHE A 395 -17.45 -11.56 -19.80
CA PHE A 395 -17.97 -12.92 -19.85
C PHE A 395 -17.18 -13.92 -19.01
N THR A 396 -15.93 -13.60 -18.62
CA THR A 396 -15.17 -14.44 -17.68
C THR A 396 -15.58 -14.24 -16.22
N PHE A 397 -16.31 -13.18 -15.87
CA PHE A 397 -16.75 -12.94 -14.50
C PHE A 397 -17.61 -14.09 -13.97
N ASP A 398 -17.25 -14.60 -12.79
CA ASP A 398 -17.90 -15.71 -12.11
C ASP A 398 -18.40 -15.22 -10.75
N PRO A 399 -19.60 -14.63 -10.69
CA PRO A 399 -20.08 -13.98 -9.47
C PRO A 399 -20.26 -14.96 -8.30
N ASP A 400 -20.38 -16.26 -8.56
CA ASP A 400 -20.53 -17.27 -7.52
C ASP A 400 -19.17 -17.62 -6.90
N LYS A 401 -18.12 -17.82 -7.72
CA LYS A 401 -16.74 -17.98 -7.22
C LYS A 401 -16.20 -16.69 -6.59
N ASP A 402 -16.56 -15.54 -7.14
CA ASP A 402 -16.18 -14.24 -6.57
C ASP A 402 -16.81 -14.03 -5.19
N ALA A 403 -18.09 -14.38 -5.05
CA ALA A 403 -18.79 -14.36 -3.76
C ALA A 403 -18.11 -15.28 -2.74
N GLU A 404 -17.78 -16.52 -3.11
CA GLU A 404 -17.04 -17.45 -2.23
C GLU A 404 -15.69 -16.87 -1.81
N LYS A 405 -14.94 -16.28 -2.75
CA LYS A 405 -13.65 -15.65 -2.46
C LYS A 405 -13.77 -14.49 -1.49
N ILE A 406 -14.79 -13.64 -1.63
CA ILE A 406 -15.08 -12.55 -0.69
C ILE A 406 -15.42 -13.11 0.69
N ARG A 407 -16.36 -14.06 0.79
CA ARG A 407 -16.75 -14.69 2.08
C ARG A 407 -15.58 -15.27 2.85
N ASN A 408 -14.65 -15.90 2.13
CA ASN A 408 -13.49 -16.57 2.74
C ASN A 408 -12.44 -15.58 3.26
N LYS A 409 -12.44 -14.33 2.80
CA LYS A 409 -11.38 -13.35 3.08
C LYS A 409 -11.83 -12.13 3.86
N LEU A 410 -13.10 -11.76 3.74
CA LEU A 410 -13.62 -10.47 4.18
C LEU A 410 -14.95 -10.66 4.90
N VAL A 411 -15.17 -9.82 5.91
CA VAL A 411 -16.47 -9.71 6.57
C VAL A 411 -17.31 -8.71 5.77
N ILE A 412 -18.04 -9.20 4.78
CA ILE A 412 -19.03 -8.46 4.00
C ILE A 412 -20.36 -9.18 4.13
N ARG A 413 -21.43 -8.43 4.41
CA ARG A 413 -22.77 -8.99 4.62
C ARG A 413 -23.31 -9.67 3.35
N GLU A 414 -24.15 -10.69 3.51
CA GLU A 414 -24.65 -11.49 2.37
C GLU A 414 -25.56 -10.69 1.42
N ASP A 415 -26.32 -9.73 1.94
CA ASP A 415 -27.11 -8.79 1.16
C ASP A 415 -26.23 -7.94 0.20
N CYS A 416 -25.07 -7.50 0.67
CA CYS A 416 -24.06 -6.78 -0.08
C CYS A 416 -23.42 -7.67 -1.17
N ILE A 417 -23.13 -8.93 -0.85
CA ILE A 417 -22.60 -9.91 -1.81
C ILE A 417 -23.65 -10.22 -2.89
N ARG A 418 -24.93 -10.32 -2.52
CA ARG A 418 -26.02 -10.47 -3.48
C ARG A 418 -26.08 -9.32 -4.47
N THR A 419 -25.90 -8.07 -4.03
CA THR A 419 -25.84 -6.89 -4.92
C THR A 419 -24.76 -7.08 -6.00
N MET A 420 -23.54 -7.48 -5.62
CA MET A 420 -22.47 -7.75 -6.59
C MET A 420 -22.86 -8.82 -7.61
N ARG A 421 -23.47 -9.92 -7.15
CA ARG A 421 -23.89 -11.02 -8.04
C ARG A 421 -24.93 -10.53 -9.03
N VAL A 422 -25.93 -9.79 -8.57
CA VAL A 422 -26.97 -9.19 -9.42
C VAL A 422 -26.36 -8.25 -10.45
N CYS A 423 -25.50 -7.32 -10.01
CA CYS A 423 -24.89 -6.33 -10.91
C CYS A 423 -23.93 -6.96 -11.92
N THR A 424 -23.20 -8.00 -11.53
CA THR A 424 -22.37 -8.79 -12.45
C THR A 424 -23.23 -9.45 -13.54
N ARG A 425 -24.38 -10.03 -13.16
CA ARG A 425 -25.30 -10.65 -14.12
C ARG A 425 -25.96 -9.62 -15.03
N LEU A 426 -26.36 -8.45 -14.51
CA LEU A 426 -26.86 -7.33 -15.31
C LEU A 426 -25.84 -6.93 -16.38
N LEU A 427 -24.57 -6.73 -15.99
CA LEU A 427 -23.50 -6.37 -16.91
C LEU A 427 -23.31 -7.43 -18.01
N GLN A 428 -23.31 -8.72 -17.66
CA GLN A 428 -23.21 -9.83 -18.62
C GLN A 428 -24.42 -9.90 -19.57
N ILE A 429 -25.63 -9.67 -19.07
CA ILE A 429 -26.85 -9.65 -19.90
C ILE A 429 -26.80 -8.46 -20.86
N GLY A 430 -26.48 -7.26 -20.37
CA GLY A 430 -26.38 -6.06 -21.19
C GLY A 430 -25.33 -6.20 -22.29
N ALA A 431 -24.13 -6.70 -21.95
CA ALA A 431 -23.07 -6.97 -22.92
C ALA A 431 -23.52 -7.98 -24.00
N ARG A 432 -24.23 -9.05 -23.61
CA ARG A 432 -24.80 -10.03 -24.56
C ARG A 432 -25.89 -9.46 -25.45
N MET A 433 -26.57 -8.42 -25.00
CA MET A 433 -27.57 -7.67 -25.78
C MET A 433 -26.96 -6.53 -26.60
N HIS A 434 -25.63 -6.45 -26.68
CA HIS A 434 -24.88 -5.40 -27.38
C HIS A 434 -25.13 -3.98 -26.84
N LEU A 435 -25.55 -3.86 -25.58
CA LEU A 435 -25.65 -2.56 -24.92
C LEU A 435 -24.25 -2.01 -24.61
N ASN A 436 -24.08 -0.70 -24.75
CA ASN A 436 -22.86 -0.01 -24.33
C ASN A 436 -22.86 0.27 -22.82
N LEU A 437 -21.73 0.76 -22.30
CA LEU A 437 -21.57 1.03 -20.87
C LEU A 437 -22.64 2.00 -20.33
N HIS A 438 -22.97 3.06 -21.08
CA HIS A 438 -23.95 4.06 -20.69
C HIS A 438 -25.37 3.48 -20.60
N GLU A 439 -25.76 2.63 -21.54
CA GLU A 439 -27.07 1.97 -21.56
C GLU A 439 -27.22 0.99 -20.39
N ILE A 440 -26.17 0.24 -20.05
CA ILE A 440 -26.17 -0.64 -18.88
C ILE A 440 -26.22 0.20 -17.59
N ALA A 441 -25.44 1.27 -17.51
CA ALA A 441 -25.43 2.17 -16.36
C ALA A 441 -26.82 2.73 -16.09
N LYS A 442 -27.53 3.23 -17.12
CA LYS A 442 -28.92 3.72 -17.05
C LYS A 442 -29.91 2.73 -16.44
N ILE A 443 -29.71 1.42 -16.62
CA ILE A 443 -30.58 0.40 -16.01
C ILE A 443 -30.30 0.31 -14.50
N SER A 444 -29.03 0.41 -14.09
CA SER A 444 -28.59 0.27 -12.71
C SER A 444 -28.64 1.54 -11.85
N THR A 445 -28.72 2.71 -12.46
CA THR A 445 -28.67 4.01 -11.77
C THR A 445 -30.02 4.71 -11.77
N ARG A 446 -30.26 5.49 -10.72
CA ARG A 446 -31.40 6.40 -10.65
C ARG A 446 -31.12 7.67 -11.46
N GLN A 447 -32.11 8.14 -12.21
CA GLN A 447 -32.00 9.41 -12.95
C GLN A 447 -31.85 10.62 -12.00
N ASN A 448 -32.47 10.54 -10.83
CA ASN A 448 -32.34 11.49 -9.74
C ASN A 448 -32.56 10.74 -8.40
N PHE A 449 -32.41 11.42 -7.28
CA PHE A 449 -32.55 10.76 -5.97
C PHE A 449 -33.97 10.28 -5.65
N ASP A 450 -35.00 10.79 -6.34
CA ASP A 450 -36.40 10.54 -6.05
C ASP A 450 -36.99 9.34 -6.81
N ILE A 451 -36.43 8.99 -7.97
CA ILE A 451 -36.96 7.94 -8.84
C ILE A 451 -36.06 6.70 -8.77
N GLU A 452 -36.62 5.59 -8.28
CA GLU A 452 -35.92 4.29 -8.27
C GLU A 452 -35.50 3.85 -9.67
N SER A 453 -34.32 3.22 -9.75
CA SER A 453 -33.79 2.68 -10.99
C SER A 453 -34.59 1.48 -11.48
N ILE A 454 -34.42 1.12 -12.76
CA ILE A 454 -35.02 -0.10 -13.32
C ILE A 454 -34.54 -1.33 -12.53
N LEU A 455 -33.25 -1.39 -12.18
CA LEU A 455 -32.69 -2.49 -11.41
C LEU A 455 -33.31 -2.62 -10.00
N GLU A 456 -33.54 -1.50 -9.31
CA GLU A 456 -34.19 -1.51 -8.00
C GLU A 456 -35.60 -2.09 -8.06
N ASN A 457 -36.39 -1.67 -9.05
CA ASN A 457 -37.72 -2.22 -9.31
C ASN A 457 -37.66 -3.73 -9.57
N LEU A 458 -36.75 -4.18 -10.45
CA LEU A 458 -36.59 -5.60 -10.78
C LEU A 458 -36.20 -6.45 -9.56
N VAL A 459 -35.28 -5.96 -8.72
CA VAL A 459 -34.86 -6.68 -7.52
C VAL A 459 -36.00 -6.74 -6.50
N ARG A 460 -36.72 -5.63 -6.28
CA ARG A 460 -37.88 -5.60 -5.40
C ARG A 460 -38.95 -6.60 -5.85
N ASP A 461 -39.30 -6.60 -7.13
CA ASP A 461 -40.33 -7.49 -7.67
C ASP A 461 -39.90 -8.97 -7.57
N SER A 462 -38.61 -9.28 -7.71
CA SER A 462 -38.08 -10.64 -7.57
C SER A 462 -38.07 -11.20 -6.15
N ILE A 463 -38.18 -10.33 -5.13
CA ILE A 463 -38.24 -10.75 -3.72
C ILE A 463 -39.69 -10.98 -3.27
N VAL A 464 -40.66 -10.36 -3.95
CA VAL A 464 -42.09 -10.44 -3.63
C VAL A 464 -42.78 -11.62 -4.32
N GLN A 465 -42.22 -12.12 -5.43
CA GLN A 465 -42.61 -13.35 -6.11
C GLN A 465 -42.03 -14.59 -5.42
#